data_AF-A0A960WUM7-F1
#
_entry.id   AF-A0A960WUM7-F1
#
_cell.length_a   1.000
_cell.length_b   1.000
_cell.length_c   1.000
_cell.angle_alpha   90.00
_cell.angle_beta   90.00
_cell.angle_gamma   90.00
#
_symmetry.space_group_name_H-M   'P 1'
#
loop_
_entity.id
_entity.type
_entity.pdbx_description
1 polymer ?
#
loop_
_entity_poly.entity_id
_entity_poly.type
_entity_poly.pdbx_seq_one_letter_code
_entity_poly.pdbx_strand_id
1 'polypeptide(L)'
;YNSVAFEEAAAEAGLYAKSFNGDAFSKEMKEQVVAAVLADLGRVDCVVYSLASPRRTDPETGEVYKSVLKPIGQAYSQKNLNTDTAEVNSVTIEPASDEEINQTVKVMGGEDWELWLEALADAGALEEGFTTVAYSYIGPDLTYPIYTNGTIGRAKEHLEQSAARLNARFGDGSAYVSVNKALVTQASSAIPVVPLYISLLYKVMKEKGLHEGCIEQIQRLFAVHLTAEAGPVLDEKGRIRIDDWEMRDDIQAAVAEAWDSVTTANLSELSDFSGYRSEFLRLFGFGMEGVDYEADTNPEKALPSGN
;
A
#
# COMPACT_ATOMS: atom_id res chain seq x y z
N TYR A 1 3.25 13.64 12.67
CA TYR A 1 2.38 14.70 12.13
C TYR A 1 1.05 14.15 11.65
N ASN A 2 0.98 13.28 10.63
CA ASN A 2 -0.30 12.75 10.13
C ASN A 2 -1.17 12.12 11.23
N SER A 3 -0.63 11.22 12.04
CA SER A 3 -1.38 10.61 13.16
C SER A 3 -1.81 11.61 14.23
N VAL A 4 -0.98 12.63 14.51
CA VAL A 4 -1.32 13.70 15.46
C VAL A 4 -2.52 14.49 14.95
N ALA A 5 -2.45 14.97 13.70
CA ALA A 5 -3.53 15.73 13.08
C ALA A 5 -4.81 14.88 12.92
N PHE A 6 -4.68 13.59 12.65
CA PHE A 6 -5.81 12.66 12.60
C PHE A 6 -6.50 12.53 13.97
N GLU A 7 -5.74 12.32 15.04
CA GLU A 7 -6.29 12.22 16.39
C GLU A 7 -6.92 13.53 16.87
N GLU A 8 -6.30 14.67 16.55
CA GLU A 8 -6.88 16.00 16.82
C GLU A 8 -8.24 16.16 16.11
N ALA A 9 -8.30 15.89 14.80
CA ALA A 9 -9.54 15.97 14.03
C ALA A 9 -10.61 14.96 14.48
N ALA A 10 -10.20 13.74 14.85
CA ALA A 10 -11.11 12.73 15.39
C ALA A 10 -11.69 13.17 16.74
N ALA A 11 -10.86 13.70 17.64
CA ALA A 11 -11.30 14.23 18.93
C ALA A 11 -12.26 15.41 18.77
N GLU A 12 -11.99 16.33 17.84
CA GLU A 12 -12.90 17.44 17.50
C GLU A 12 -14.25 16.94 16.98
N ALA A 13 -14.27 15.82 16.25
CA ALA A 13 -15.48 15.16 15.79
C ALA A 13 -16.16 14.27 16.85
N GLY A 14 -15.59 14.15 18.06
CA GLY A 14 -16.10 13.29 19.12
C GLY A 14 -15.91 11.79 18.84
N LEU A 15 -14.93 11.42 18.02
CA LEU A 15 -14.61 10.05 17.65
C LEU A 15 -13.42 9.52 18.45
N TYR A 16 -13.45 8.23 18.78
CA TYR A 16 -12.30 7.56 19.39
C TYR A 16 -11.16 7.43 18.37
N ALA A 17 -9.95 7.82 18.77
CA ALA A 17 -8.73 7.59 18.02
C ALA A 17 -7.56 7.34 18.98
N LYS A 18 -6.78 6.29 18.69
CA LYS A 18 -5.61 5.90 19.47
C LYS A 18 -4.57 5.27 18.55
N SER A 19 -3.35 5.79 18.60
CA SER A 19 -2.22 5.29 17.81
C SER A 19 -1.17 4.64 18.70
N PHE A 20 -0.49 3.64 18.13
CA PHE A 20 0.66 2.97 18.74
C PHE A 20 1.86 3.16 17.83
N ASN A 21 2.98 3.60 18.41
CA ASN A 21 4.21 3.81 17.67
C ASN A 21 5.26 2.76 18.06
N GLY A 22 5.51 1.82 17.16
CA GLY A 22 6.54 0.80 17.35
C GLY A 22 6.51 -0.25 16.24
N ASP A 23 7.21 -1.36 16.46
CA ASP A 23 7.32 -2.44 15.48
C ASP A 23 6.05 -3.30 15.47
N ALA A 24 5.21 -3.16 14.45
CA ALA A 24 3.99 -3.94 14.28
C ALA A 24 4.26 -5.45 14.11
N PHE A 25 5.48 -5.85 13.74
CA PHE A 25 5.86 -7.27 13.65
C PHE A 25 6.08 -7.90 15.03
N SER A 26 6.39 -7.10 16.05
CA SER A 26 6.71 -7.57 17.40
C SER A 26 5.49 -8.16 18.11
N LYS A 27 5.75 -9.07 19.05
CA LYS A 27 4.72 -9.66 19.91
C LYS A 27 4.22 -8.63 20.92
N GLU A 28 5.13 -7.83 21.45
CA GLU A 28 4.86 -6.76 22.42
C GLU A 28 3.87 -5.73 21.85
N MET A 29 4.03 -5.34 20.59
CA MET A 29 3.08 -4.42 19.94
C MET A 29 1.69 -5.03 19.81
N LYS A 30 1.61 -6.31 19.40
CA LYS A 30 0.33 -7.03 19.30
C LYS A 30 -0.36 -7.10 20.67
N GLU A 31 0.36 -7.47 21.72
CA GLU A 31 -0.15 -7.52 23.10
C GLU A 31 -0.65 -6.15 23.58
N GLN A 32 0.09 -5.08 23.32
CA GLN A 32 -0.31 -3.72 23.68
C GLN A 32 -1.60 -3.28 22.97
N VAL A 33 -1.70 -3.52 21.66
CA VAL A 33 -2.87 -3.16 20.87
C VAL A 33 -4.09 -3.99 21.29
N VAL A 34 -3.93 -5.30 21.45
CA VAL A 34 -5.00 -6.20 21.91
C VAL A 34 -5.55 -5.76 23.27
N ALA A 35 -4.66 -5.46 24.22
CA ALA A 35 -5.06 -4.98 25.54
C ALA A 35 -5.85 -3.66 25.46
N ALA A 36 -5.44 -2.73 24.60
CA ALA A 36 -6.15 -1.47 24.41
C ALA A 36 -7.51 -1.65 23.72
N VAL A 37 -7.60 -2.52 22.72
CA VAL A 37 -8.88 -2.87 22.08
C VAL A 37 -9.86 -3.39 23.12
N LEU A 38 -9.45 -4.36 23.94
CA LEU A 38 -10.30 -4.93 24.98
C LEU A 38 -10.73 -3.88 26.02
N ALA A 39 -9.83 -2.98 26.40
CA ALA A 39 -10.10 -1.95 27.41
C ALA A 39 -11.02 -0.83 26.90
N ASP A 40 -10.81 -0.39 25.66
CA ASP A 40 -11.40 0.84 25.14
C ASP A 40 -12.63 0.56 24.26
N LEU A 41 -12.59 -0.52 23.47
CA LEU A 41 -13.60 -0.85 22.44
C LEU A 41 -14.34 -2.16 22.73
N GLY A 42 -13.76 -3.02 23.57
CA GLY A 42 -14.19 -4.41 23.78
C GLY A 42 -13.77 -5.30 22.61
N ARG A 43 -14.25 -5.01 21.40
CA ARG A 43 -13.96 -5.77 20.17
C ARG A 43 -13.84 -4.85 18.97
N VAL A 44 -13.18 -5.33 17.91
CA VAL A 44 -13.15 -4.68 16.60
C VAL A 44 -13.87 -5.53 15.55
N ASP A 45 -14.55 -4.86 14.63
CA ASP A 45 -15.29 -5.42 13.51
C ASP A 45 -14.54 -5.30 12.18
N CYS A 46 -13.51 -4.45 12.10
CA CYS A 46 -12.69 -4.26 10.92
C CYS A 46 -11.19 -4.20 11.23
N VAL A 47 -10.38 -4.98 10.51
CA VAL A 47 -8.91 -4.94 10.60
C VAL A 47 -8.30 -4.68 9.22
N VAL A 48 -7.67 -3.52 9.05
CA VAL A 48 -6.96 -3.15 7.80
C VAL A 48 -5.47 -3.43 7.95
N TYR A 49 -4.95 -4.35 7.15
CA TYR A 49 -3.52 -4.67 7.08
C TYR A 49 -2.84 -3.92 5.92
N SER A 50 -2.28 -2.75 6.24
CA SER A 50 -1.66 -1.82 5.28
C SER A 50 -0.17 -1.57 5.59
N LEU A 51 0.58 -2.62 5.97
CA LEU A 51 2.01 -2.50 6.24
C LEU A 51 2.85 -2.54 4.96
N ALA A 52 3.77 -1.59 4.85
CA ALA A 52 4.84 -1.59 3.86
C ALA A 52 6.17 -1.34 4.59
N SER A 53 7.02 -2.36 4.66
CA SER A 53 8.31 -2.31 5.34
C SER A 53 9.42 -2.93 4.51
N PRO A 54 10.65 -2.38 4.51
CA PRO A 54 11.79 -3.01 3.87
C PRO A 54 12.37 -4.18 4.70
N ARG A 55 11.90 -4.38 5.93
CA ARG A 55 12.43 -5.41 6.85
C ARG A 55 11.39 -5.89 7.85
N ARG A 56 11.60 -7.10 8.36
CA ARG A 56 10.83 -7.70 9.45
C ARG A 56 11.80 -8.39 10.40
N THR A 57 11.63 -8.17 11.69
CA THR A 57 12.25 -9.03 12.72
C THR A 57 11.25 -10.12 13.05
N ASP A 58 11.66 -11.38 12.94
CA ASP A 58 10.82 -12.51 13.34
C ASP A 58 10.53 -12.43 14.85
N PRO A 59 9.25 -12.41 15.27
CA PRO A 59 8.91 -12.24 16.67
C PRO A 59 9.29 -13.44 17.55
N GLU A 60 9.53 -14.63 16.97
CA GLU A 60 9.87 -15.84 17.71
C GLU A 60 11.39 -16.11 17.70
N THR A 61 12.03 -15.96 16.54
CA THR A 61 13.47 -16.29 16.40
C THR A 61 14.40 -15.09 16.57
N GLY A 62 13.89 -13.87 16.43
CA GLY A 62 14.70 -12.65 16.40
C GLY A 62 15.50 -12.45 15.11
N GLU A 63 15.33 -13.32 14.11
CA GLU A 63 15.99 -13.19 12.81
C GLU A 63 15.46 -11.96 12.03
N VAL A 64 16.35 -11.23 11.36
CA VAL A 64 15.97 -10.03 10.59
C VAL A 64 15.96 -10.37 9.10
N TYR A 65 14.77 -10.37 8.51
CA TYR A 65 14.54 -10.51 7.08
C TYR A 65 14.49 -9.16 6.39
N LYS A 66 14.97 -9.08 5.15
CA LYS A 66 14.93 -7.88 4.32
C LYS A 66 14.25 -8.17 2.99
N SER A 67 13.30 -7.33 2.60
CA SER A 67 12.68 -7.41 1.29
C SER A 67 13.55 -6.73 0.25
N VAL A 68 13.54 -7.27 -0.96
CA VAL A 68 14.13 -6.64 -2.14
C VAL A 68 13.08 -6.60 -3.26
N LEU A 69 13.26 -5.67 -4.19
CA LEU A 69 12.41 -5.54 -5.37
C LEU A 69 13.24 -5.89 -6.60
N LYS A 70 13.20 -7.17 -6.97
CA LYS A 70 14.04 -7.73 -8.03
C LYS A 70 13.23 -8.70 -8.89
N PRO A 71 13.55 -8.81 -10.20
CA PRO A 71 12.99 -9.85 -11.03
C PRO A 71 13.48 -11.24 -10.61
N ILE A 72 12.78 -12.28 -11.05
CA ILE A 72 13.16 -13.67 -10.82
C ILE A 72 13.64 -14.26 -12.16
N GLY A 73 14.80 -14.93 -12.14
CA GLY A 73 15.34 -15.67 -13.29
C GLY A 73 16.22 -14.84 -14.23
N GLN A 74 15.73 -13.75 -14.80
CA GLN A 74 16.49 -12.91 -15.75
C GLN A 74 16.54 -11.45 -15.31
N ALA A 75 17.62 -10.76 -15.69
CA ALA A 75 17.73 -9.33 -15.50
C ALA A 75 16.64 -8.58 -16.29
N TYR A 76 16.15 -7.49 -15.73
CA TYR A 76 15.12 -6.66 -16.34
C TYR A 76 15.66 -5.27 -16.62
N SER A 77 15.65 -4.87 -17.89
CA SER A 77 16.04 -3.53 -18.32
C SER A 77 14.83 -2.77 -18.85
N GLN A 78 14.62 -1.55 -18.37
CA GLN A 78 13.45 -0.75 -18.73
C GLN A 78 13.71 0.75 -18.61
N LYS A 79 12.91 1.57 -19.29
CA LYS A 79 12.89 3.02 -19.08
C LYS A 79 12.57 3.33 -17.62
N ASN A 80 13.20 4.38 -17.12
CA ASN A 80 13.05 4.88 -15.77
C ASN A 80 13.05 6.41 -15.79
N LEU A 81 12.60 7.02 -14.69
CA LEU A 81 12.62 8.45 -14.51
C LEU A 81 13.47 8.80 -13.29
N ASN A 82 14.53 9.58 -13.51
CA ASN A 82 15.21 10.27 -12.42
C ASN A 82 14.35 11.46 -11.99
N THR A 83 13.74 11.37 -10.82
CA THR A 83 12.81 12.38 -10.31
C THR A 83 13.49 13.68 -9.88
N ASP A 84 14.80 13.67 -9.65
CA ASP A 84 15.56 14.86 -9.27
C ASP A 84 15.94 15.68 -10.50
N THR A 85 16.42 15.03 -11.56
CA THR A 85 16.87 15.69 -12.79
C THR A 85 15.80 15.79 -13.87
N ALA A 86 14.65 15.14 -13.68
CA ALA A 86 13.60 14.98 -14.67
C ALA A 86 14.06 14.26 -15.96
N GLU A 87 15.08 13.40 -15.85
CA GLU A 87 15.65 12.68 -16.99
C GLU A 87 15.02 11.30 -17.14
N VAL A 88 14.55 11.01 -18.35
CA VAL A 88 14.16 9.66 -18.75
C VAL A 88 15.43 8.90 -19.11
N ASN A 89 15.75 7.87 -18.34
CA ASN A 89 16.93 7.03 -18.51
C ASN A 89 16.53 5.55 -18.59
N SER A 90 17.53 4.66 -18.60
CA SER A 90 17.32 3.21 -18.51
C SER A 90 17.90 2.70 -17.19
N VAL A 91 17.23 1.72 -16.61
CA VAL A 91 17.69 1.00 -15.43
C VAL A 91 17.70 -0.49 -15.74
N THR A 92 18.72 -1.20 -15.23
CA THR A 92 18.77 -2.66 -15.25
C THR A 92 18.75 -3.16 -13.81
N ILE A 93 17.86 -4.13 -13.54
CA ILE A 93 17.71 -4.75 -12.24
C ILE A 93 18.09 -6.23 -12.39
N GLU A 94 19.11 -6.64 -11.64
CA GLU A 94 19.58 -8.02 -11.62
C GLU A 94 18.59 -8.94 -10.89
N PRO A 95 18.49 -10.22 -11.29
CA PRO A 95 17.56 -11.15 -10.69
C PRO A 95 17.89 -11.42 -9.21
N ALA A 96 16.86 -11.76 -8.45
CA ALA A 96 16.97 -12.18 -7.08
C ALA A 96 17.56 -13.58 -6.96
N SER A 97 18.31 -13.80 -5.88
CA SER A 97 18.62 -15.14 -5.37
C SER A 97 17.40 -15.77 -4.67
N ASP A 98 17.40 -17.10 -4.50
CA ASP A 98 16.35 -17.81 -3.77
C ASP A 98 16.18 -17.30 -2.33
N GLU A 99 17.30 -16.93 -1.69
CA GLU A 99 17.31 -16.34 -0.36
C GLU A 99 16.58 -14.99 -0.33
N GLU A 100 16.87 -14.10 -1.29
CA GLU A 100 16.18 -12.81 -1.41
C GLU A 100 14.68 -12.95 -1.67
N ILE A 101 14.27 -13.98 -2.43
CA ILE A 101 12.85 -14.31 -2.63
C ILE A 101 12.22 -14.70 -1.30
N ASN A 102 12.83 -15.64 -0.57
CA ASN A 102 12.32 -16.11 0.71
C ASN A 102 12.22 -15.00 1.76
N GLN A 103 13.25 -14.16 1.89
CA GLN A 103 13.22 -13.02 2.81
C GLN A 103 12.12 -12.02 2.43
N THR A 104 11.92 -11.76 1.13
CA THR A 104 10.85 -10.87 0.67
C THR A 104 9.47 -11.42 1.03
N VAL A 105 9.26 -12.74 0.89
CA VAL A 105 8.02 -13.40 1.33
C VAL A 105 7.83 -13.28 2.85
N LYS A 106 8.89 -13.47 3.65
CA LYS A 106 8.82 -13.31 5.10
C LYS A 106 8.45 -11.88 5.52
N VAL A 107 8.91 -10.86 4.80
CA VAL A 107 8.61 -9.45 5.13
C VAL A 107 7.24 -9.00 4.61
N MET A 108 6.91 -9.30 3.36
CA MET A 108 5.77 -8.69 2.65
C MET A 108 4.61 -9.65 2.34
N GLY A 109 4.75 -10.92 2.74
CA GLY A 109 3.66 -11.91 2.69
C GLY A 109 2.67 -11.74 3.85
N GLY A 110 1.67 -12.61 3.92
CA GLY A 110 0.60 -12.50 4.92
C GLY A 110 0.85 -13.16 6.28
N GLU A 111 2.06 -13.65 6.58
CA GLU A 111 2.32 -14.35 7.86
C GLU A 111 2.06 -13.43 9.08
N ASP A 112 2.54 -12.19 9.03
CA ASP A 112 2.30 -11.26 10.13
C ASP A 112 0.84 -10.79 10.21
N TRP A 113 0.14 -10.73 9.06
CA TRP A 113 -1.30 -10.49 9.04
C TRP A 113 -2.06 -11.61 9.75
N GLU A 114 -1.70 -12.87 9.51
CA GLU A 114 -2.23 -14.00 10.26
C GLU A 114 -1.96 -13.84 11.75
N LEU A 115 -0.71 -13.58 12.17
CA LEU A 115 -0.35 -13.41 13.58
C LEU A 115 -1.16 -12.30 14.28
N TRP A 116 -1.46 -11.19 13.58
CA TRP A 116 -2.33 -10.13 14.12
C TRP A 116 -3.75 -10.62 14.39
N LEU A 117 -4.34 -11.31 13.41
CA LEU A 117 -5.71 -11.82 13.52
C LEU A 117 -5.82 -12.95 14.56
N GLU A 118 -4.78 -13.78 14.67
CA GLU A 118 -4.69 -14.80 15.72
C GLU A 118 -4.62 -14.17 17.11
N ALA A 119 -3.75 -13.17 17.33
CA ALA A 119 -3.62 -12.50 18.61
C ALA A 119 -4.94 -11.81 19.05
N LEU A 120 -5.65 -11.16 18.12
CA LEU A 120 -6.96 -10.56 18.39
C LEU A 120 -8.03 -11.63 18.69
N ALA A 121 -8.07 -12.71 17.90
CA ALA A 121 -9.03 -13.79 18.08
C ALA A 121 -8.85 -14.53 19.41
N ASP A 122 -7.61 -14.91 19.74
CA ASP A 122 -7.28 -15.68 20.93
C ASP A 122 -7.60 -14.90 22.22
N ALA A 123 -7.56 -13.57 22.16
CA ALA A 123 -7.94 -12.68 23.24
C ALA A 123 -9.45 -12.36 23.29
N GLY A 124 -10.23 -12.82 22.30
CA GLY A 124 -11.66 -12.52 22.19
C GLY A 124 -11.98 -11.07 21.78
N ALA A 125 -11.03 -10.41 21.10
CA ALA A 125 -11.08 -9.01 20.69
C ALA A 125 -11.65 -8.79 19.26
N LEU A 126 -12.10 -9.85 18.57
CA LEU A 126 -12.78 -9.75 17.28
C LEU A 126 -14.29 -9.92 17.46
N GLU A 127 -15.06 -9.10 16.75
CA GLU A 127 -16.53 -9.18 16.70
C GLU A 127 -17.01 -10.33 15.81
N GLU A 128 -18.22 -10.84 16.06
CA GLU A 128 -18.83 -11.80 15.15
C GLU A 128 -19.10 -11.14 13.79
N GLY A 129 -18.68 -11.78 12.70
CA GLY A 129 -18.79 -11.22 11.35
C GLY A 129 -17.78 -10.11 11.03
N PHE A 130 -16.67 -10.01 11.78
CA PHE A 130 -15.59 -9.08 11.46
C PHE A 130 -15.07 -9.28 10.03
N THR A 131 -14.55 -8.19 9.45
CA THR A 131 -13.89 -8.20 8.15
C THR A 131 -12.45 -7.73 8.28
N THR A 132 -11.53 -8.38 7.57
CA THR A 132 -10.15 -7.93 7.44
C THR A 132 -9.75 -7.81 5.98
N VAL A 133 -8.97 -6.77 5.67
CA VAL A 133 -8.49 -6.50 4.32
C VAL A 133 -7.00 -6.22 4.32
N ALA A 134 -6.26 -6.88 3.44
CA ALA A 134 -4.85 -6.58 3.20
C ALA A 134 -4.65 -5.95 1.82
N TYR A 135 -3.79 -4.94 1.73
CA TYR A 135 -3.54 -4.25 0.46
C TYR A 135 -2.47 -4.95 -0.40
N SER A 136 -2.76 -5.03 -1.69
CA SER A 136 -1.89 -5.60 -2.71
C SER A 136 -1.87 -4.71 -3.97
N TYR A 137 -0.98 -5.05 -4.89
CA TYR A 137 -0.82 -4.40 -6.18
C TYR A 137 -0.39 -5.44 -7.21
N ILE A 138 -1.00 -5.41 -8.39
CA ILE A 138 -0.61 -6.22 -9.56
C ILE A 138 0.06 -5.32 -10.59
N GLY A 139 -0.64 -4.26 -11.00
CA GLY A 139 -0.18 -3.33 -12.00
C GLY A 139 -0.24 -3.88 -13.43
N PRO A 140 0.34 -3.16 -14.39
CA PRO A 140 0.35 -3.56 -15.80
C PRO A 140 1.47 -4.54 -16.12
N ASP A 141 1.36 -5.19 -17.28
CA ASP A 141 2.37 -6.09 -17.86
C ASP A 141 3.79 -5.52 -17.84
N LEU A 142 3.92 -4.22 -18.08
CA LEU A 142 5.17 -3.46 -18.02
C LEU A 142 5.91 -3.62 -16.68
N THR A 143 5.16 -3.74 -15.59
CA THR A 143 5.73 -3.83 -14.23
C THR A 143 5.83 -5.26 -13.73
N TYR A 144 5.26 -6.25 -14.44
CA TYR A 144 5.26 -7.65 -13.99
C TYR A 144 6.64 -8.19 -13.63
N PRO A 145 7.72 -7.95 -14.41
CA PRO A 145 9.02 -8.51 -14.05
C PRO A 145 9.51 -8.09 -12.67
N ILE A 146 9.15 -6.89 -12.19
CA ILE A 146 9.55 -6.39 -10.86
C ILE A 146 8.48 -6.70 -9.81
N TYR A 147 7.20 -6.59 -10.18
CA TYR A 147 6.05 -6.79 -9.29
C TYR A 147 5.52 -8.22 -9.36
N THR A 148 4.53 -8.48 -10.21
CA THR A 148 3.74 -9.73 -10.25
C THR A 148 4.59 -11.00 -10.37
N ASN A 149 5.66 -10.94 -11.17
CA ASN A 149 6.57 -12.07 -11.43
C ASN A 149 7.91 -11.93 -10.69
N GLY A 150 8.09 -10.86 -9.93
CA GLY A 150 9.29 -10.60 -9.13
C GLY A 150 9.19 -11.15 -7.71
N THR A 151 10.16 -10.77 -6.87
CA THR A 151 10.22 -11.13 -5.44
C THR A 151 8.97 -10.69 -4.67
N ILE A 152 8.49 -9.47 -4.91
CA ILE A 152 7.28 -8.95 -4.24
C ILE A 152 6.01 -9.67 -4.71
N GLY A 153 5.98 -10.15 -5.96
CA GLY A 153 4.90 -10.98 -6.49
C GLY A 153 4.75 -12.28 -5.71
N ARG A 154 5.86 -12.96 -5.39
CA ARG A 154 5.86 -14.15 -4.51
C ARG A 154 5.32 -13.84 -3.12
N ALA A 155 5.66 -12.66 -2.57
CA ALA A 155 5.13 -12.23 -1.30
C ALA A 155 3.60 -11.98 -1.38
N LYS A 156 3.11 -11.38 -2.48
CA LYS A 156 1.67 -11.16 -2.68
C LYS A 156 0.90 -12.45 -2.97
N GLU A 157 1.49 -13.43 -3.65
CA GLU A 157 0.94 -14.79 -3.73
C GLU A 157 0.80 -15.43 -2.34
N HIS A 158 1.81 -15.27 -1.47
CA HIS A 158 1.72 -15.73 -0.09
C HIS A 158 0.62 -14.98 0.70
N LEU A 159 0.44 -13.68 0.48
CA LEU A 159 -0.65 -12.89 1.06
C LEU A 159 -2.04 -13.40 0.62
N GLU A 160 -2.20 -13.74 -0.66
CA GLU A 160 -3.44 -14.37 -1.19
C GLU A 160 -3.70 -15.73 -0.52
N GLN A 161 -2.66 -16.55 -0.34
CA GLN A 161 -2.78 -17.83 0.40
C GLN A 161 -3.15 -17.61 1.88
N SER A 162 -2.64 -16.54 2.49
CA SER A 162 -2.95 -16.16 3.87
C SER A 162 -4.42 -15.77 4.01
N ALA A 163 -4.97 -14.99 3.06
CA ALA A 163 -6.40 -14.69 3.01
C ALA A 163 -7.27 -15.96 2.93
N ALA A 164 -6.87 -16.94 2.11
CA ALA A 164 -7.57 -18.22 2.04
C ALA A 164 -7.54 -18.99 3.37
N ARG A 165 -6.40 -19.00 4.08
CA ARG A 165 -6.29 -19.61 5.42
C ARG A 165 -7.14 -18.89 6.46
N LEU A 166 -7.16 -17.56 6.42
CA LEU A 166 -7.98 -16.73 7.31
C LEU A 166 -9.47 -16.98 7.07
N ASN A 167 -9.93 -17.04 5.81
CA ASN A 167 -11.31 -17.41 5.48
C ASN A 167 -11.65 -18.83 5.97
N ALA A 168 -10.74 -19.80 5.81
CA ALA A 168 -10.95 -21.15 6.32
C ALA A 168 -11.05 -21.20 7.87
N ARG A 169 -10.34 -20.31 8.57
CA ARG A 169 -10.34 -20.22 10.04
C ARG A 169 -11.55 -19.45 10.59
N PHE A 170 -11.93 -18.34 9.96
CA PHE A 170 -12.89 -17.38 10.52
C PHE A 170 -14.25 -17.34 9.79
N GLY A 171 -14.34 -17.98 8.62
CA GLY A 171 -15.53 -17.98 7.77
C GLY A 171 -15.25 -17.37 6.40
N ASP A 172 -15.94 -17.87 5.38
CA ASP A 172 -15.85 -17.32 4.04
C ASP A 172 -16.31 -15.85 4.03
N GLY A 173 -15.48 -14.97 3.48
CA GLY A 173 -15.75 -13.53 3.41
C GLY A 173 -15.27 -12.74 4.63
N SER A 174 -14.56 -13.36 5.58
CA SER A 174 -13.90 -12.64 6.68
C SER A 174 -12.62 -11.93 6.23
N ALA A 175 -11.92 -12.43 5.21
CA ALA A 175 -10.62 -11.90 4.78
C ALA A 175 -10.55 -11.64 3.27
N TYR A 176 -10.16 -10.41 2.90
CA TYR A 176 -10.00 -9.99 1.51
C TYR A 176 -8.59 -9.48 1.22
N VAL A 177 -8.13 -9.71 0.00
CA VAL A 177 -7.02 -8.94 -0.57
C VAL A 177 -7.62 -7.87 -1.48
N SER A 178 -7.31 -6.60 -1.22
CA SER A 178 -7.67 -5.49 -2.11
C SER A 178 -6.50 -5.17 -3.03
N VAL A 179 -6.68 -5.40 -4.32
CA VAL A 179 -5.72 -4.99 -5.35
C VAL A 179 -6.01 -3.54 -5.69
N ASN A 180 -5.09 -2.68 -5.28
CA ASN A 180 -5.22 -1.24 -5.36
C ASN A 180 -4.48 -0.70 -6.59
N LYS A 181 -4.80 0.53 -6.99
CA LYS A 181 -4.14 1.26 -8.08
C LYS A 181 -2.75 1.80 -7.67
N ALA A 182 -1.92 2.10 -8.66
CA ALA A 182 -0.65 2.77 -8.50
C ALA A 182 -0.85 4.24 -8.10
N LEU A 183 -0.24 4.62 -6.99
CA LEU A 183 -0.32 5.96 -6.40
C LEU A 183 1.06 6.41 -5.90
N VAL A 184 1.27 7.71 -5.79
CA VAL A 184 2.48 8.26 -5.16
C VAL A 184 2.41 8.04 -3.67
N THR A 185 3.32 7.22 -3.15
CA THR A 185 3.54 6.96 -1.73
C THR A 185 5.05 6.89 -1.50
N GLN A 186 5.49 6.96 -0.24
CA GLN A 186 6.91 6.77 0.06
C GLN A 186 7.41 5.41 -0.46
N ALA A 187 6.60 4.35 -0.31
CA ALA A 187 6.95 3.01 -0.77
C ALA A 187 7.05 2.94 -2.31
N SER A 188 6.04 3.40 -3.05
CA SER A 188 6.02 3.33 -4.52
C SER A 188 7.07 4.22 -5.19
N SER A 189 7.39 5.38 -4.60
CA SER A 189 8.42 6.28 -5.13
C SER A 189 9.83 5.70 -5.10
N ALA A 190 10.09 4.71 -4.24
CA ALA A 190 11.39 4.06 -4.11
C ALA A 190 11.61 2.95 -5.15
N ILE A 191 10.60 2.63 -5.95
CA ILE A 191 10.61 1.49 -6.86
C ILE A 191 11.02 1.99 -8.25
N PRO A 192 12.11 1.48 -8.86
CA PRO A 192 12.47 1.87 -10.21
C PRO A 192 11.32 1.65 -11.20
N VAL A 193 11.29 2.39 -12.31
CA VAL A 193 10.23 2.33 -13.36
C VAL A 193 8.89 2.96 -12.92
N VAL A 194 8.51 2.81 -11.64
CA VAL A 194 7.20 3.23 -11.12
C VAL A 194 6.94 4.74 -11.19
N PRO A 195 7.89 5.65 -10.87
CA PRO A 195 7.66 7.09 -11.01
C PRO A 195 7.27 7.51 -12.43
N LEU A 196 7.89 6.91 -13.45
CA LEU A 196 7.56 7.16 -14.85
C LEU A 196 6.16 6.65 -15.17
N TYR A 197 5.85 5.42 -14.73
CA TYR A 197 4.55 4.80 -14.99
C TYR A 197 3.42 5.61 -14.37
N ILE A 198 3.55 5.99 -13.09
CA ILE A 198 2.56 6.80 -12.37
C ILE A 198 2.38 8.16 -13.06
N SER A 199 3.47 8.81 -13.49
CA SER A 199 3.38 10.10 -14.18
C SER A 199 2.57 10.01 -15.48
N LEU A 200 2.77 8.95 -16.27
CA LEU A 200 2.01 8.71 -17.51
C LEU A 200 0.55 8.34 -17.20
N LEU A 201 0.35 7.42 -16.26
CA LEU A 201 -0.97 6.97 -15.81
C LEU A 201 -1.82 8.14 -15.31
N TYR A 202 -1.24 9.02 -14.51
CA TYR A 202 -1.95 10.18 -13.97
C TYR A 202 -2.48 11.08 -15.07
N LYS A 203 -1.67 11.37 -16.10
CA LYS A 203 -2.12 12.16 -17.25
C LYS A 203 -3.33 11.52 -17.93
N VAL A 204 -3.20 10.25 -18.31
CA VAL A 204 -4.25 9.50 -19.03
C VAL A 204 -5.54 9.41 -18.20
N MET A 205 -5.44 9.06 -16.91
CA MET A 205 -6.61 8.95 -16.04
C MET A 205 -7.26 10.30 -15.76
N LYS A 206 -6.48 11.39 -15.62
CA LYS A 206 -7.02 12.75 -15.42
C LYS A 206 -7.78 13.24 -16.65
N GLU A 207 -7.24 13.03 -17.85
CA GLU A 207 -7.92 13.38 -19.11
C GLU A 207 -9.26 12.66 -19.29
N LYS A 208 -9.41 11.47 -18.70
CA LYS A 208 -10.66 10.69 -18.71
C LYS A 208 -11.53 10.88 -17.46
N GLY A 209 -11.11 11.70 -16.50
CA GLY A 209 -11.86 11.96 -15.26
C GLY A 209 -11.94 10.75 -14.32
N LEU A 210 -10.95 9.85 -14.35
CA LEU A 210 -10.90 8.61 -13.56
C LEU A 210 -9.78 8.61 -12.51
N HIS A 211 -9.01 9.69 -12.41
CA HIS A 211 -7.88 9.74 -11.49
C HIS A 211 -8.36 9.80 -10.03
N GLU A 212 -7.87 8.87 -9.22
CA GLU A 212 -8.05 8.82 -7.78
C GLU A 212 -6.69 8.94 -7.07
N GLY A 213 -6.69 9.58 -5.89
CA GLY A 213 -5.62 9.53 -4.90
C GLY A 213 -5.86 8.44 -3.86
N CYS A 214 -5.06 8.43 -2.79
CA CYS A 214 -5.21 7.43 -1.72
C CYS A 214 -6.59 7.52 -1.04
N ILE A 215 -7.08 8.74 -0.78
CA ILE A 215 -8.31 8.92 -0.02
C ILE A 215 -9.54 8.50 -0.84
N GLU A 216 -9.63 8.87 -2.11
CA GLU A 216 -10.73 8.51 -3.01
C GLU A 216 -10.78 7.00 -3.20
N GLN A 217 -9.62 6.38 -3.42
CA GLN A 217 -9.50 4.93 -3.59
C GLN A 217 -10.02 4.17 -2.37
N ILE A 218 -9.58 4.55 -1.16
CA ILE A 218 -10.01 3.87 0.06
C ILE A 218 -11.47 4.19 0.38
N GLN A 219 -11.95 5.41 0.09
CA GLN A 219 -13.38 5.73 0.19
C GLN A 219 -14.22 4.80 -0.70
N ARG A 220 -13.83 4.60 -1.97
CA ARG A 220 -14.51 3.70 -2.89
C ARG A 220 -14.46 2.24 -2.42
N LEU A 221 -13.30 1.78 -1.93
CA LEU A 221 -13.17 0.44 -1.33
C LEU A 221 -14.17 0.23 -0.20
N PHE A 222 -14.27 1.16 0.75
CA PHE A 222 -15.21 1.01 1.86
C PHE A 222 -16.66 1.16 1.39
N ALA A 223 -17.00 2.29 0.77
CA ALA A 223 -18.38 2.67 0.47
C ALA A 223 -19.06 1.78 -0.59
N VAL A 224 -18.30 1.25 -1.55
CA VAL A 224 -18.84 0.49 -2.69
C VAL A 224 -18.62 -1.01 -2.55
N HIS A 225 -17.53 -1.45 -1.89
CA HIS A 225 -17.18 -2.87 -1.81
C HIS A 225 -17.42 -3.45 -0.42
N LEU A 226 -16.74 -2.95 0.62
CA LEU A 226 -16.79 -3.58 1.95
C LEU A 226 -18.13 -3.40 2.66
N THR A 227 -18.88 -2.33 2.36
CA THR A 227 -20.21 -2.08 2.93
C THR A 227 -21.35 -2.50 2.01
N ALA A 228 -21.09 -3.20 0.91
CA ALA A 228 -22.13 -3.66 0.00
C ALA A 228 -22.97 -4.78 0.66
N GLU A 229 -24.30 -4.70 0.58
CA GLU A 229 -25.20 -5.69 1.22
C GLU A 229 -24.94 -7.13 0.75
N ALA A 230 -24.57 -7.31 -0.52
CA ALA A 230 -24.26 -8.61 -1.10
C ALA A 230 -22.79 -9.04 -0.91
N GLY A 231 -21.99 -8.23 -0.21
CA GLY A 231 -20.54 -8.32 -0.18
C GLY A 231 -19.87 -7.75 -1.44
N PRO A 232 -18.53 -7.65 -1.44
CA PRO A 232 -17.78 -7.12 -2.57
C PRO A 232 -17.84 -8.06 -3.78
N VAL A 233 -17.85 -7.49 -4.98
CA VAL A 233 -17.60 -8.27 -6.21
C VAL A 233 -16.12 -8.64 -6.25
N LEU A 234 -15.84 -9.94 -6.35
CA LEU A 234 -14.49 -10.49 -6.34
C LEU A 234 -14.09 -10.98 -7.73
N ASP A 235 -12.77 -10.97 -8.00
CA ASP A 235 -12.23 -11.67 -9.16
C ASP A 235 -12.13 -13.19 -8.95
N GLU A 236 -11.64 -13.90 -9.97
CA GLU A 236 -11.47 -15.36 -9.96
C GLU A 236 -10.54 -15.91 -8.86
N LYS A 237 -9.74 -15.05 -8.22
CA LYS A 237 -8.88 -15.40 -7.08
C LYS A 237 -9.43 -14.93 -5.73
N GLY A 238 -10.68 -14.43 -5.71
CA GLY A 238 -11.31 -13.95 -4.47
C GLY A 238 -10.81 -12.58 -4.02
N ARG A 239 -10.29 -11.74 -4.93
CA ARG A 239 -9.72 -10.42 -4.60
C ARG A 239 -10.69 -9.30 -4.96
N ILE A 240 -10.67 -8.23 -4.17
CA ILE A 240 -11.35 -6.98 -4.52
C ILE A 240 -10.47 -6.23 -5.52
N ARG A 241 -11.04 -5.80 -6.65
CA ARG A 241 -10.33 -5.07 -7.71
C ARG A 241 -10.69 -3.59 -7.67
N ILE A 242 -9.90 -2.83 -6.92
CA ILE A 242 -9.99 -1.36 -6.85
C ILE A 242 -9.12 -0.71 -7.94
N ASP A 243 -8.16 -1.46 -8.49
CA ASP A 243 -7.38 -1.10 -9.68
C ASP A 243 -8.19 -1.20 -10.98
N ASP A 244 -9.48 -1.52 -10.93
CA ASP A 244 -10.36 -1.72 -12.08
C ASP A 244 -10.34 -0.57 -13.09
N TRP A 245 -10.29 0.68 -12.63
CA TRP A 245 -10.19 1.84 -13.52
C TRP A 245 -8.81 2.01 -14.13
N GLU A 246 -7.75 1.67 -13.40
CA GLU A 246 -6.38 1.68 -13.93
C GLU A 246 -6.22 0.62 -15.02
N MET A 247 -6.79 -0.57 -14.79
CA MET A 247 -6.63 -1.76 -15.63
C MET A 247 -7.57 -1.82 -16.84
N ARG A 248 -8.34 -0.77 -17.10
CA ARG A 248 -9.13 -0.67 -18.34
C ARG A 248 -8.24 -0.70 -19.58
N ASP A 249 -8.63 -1.45 -20.59
CA ASP A 249 -7.90 -1.60 -21.86
C ASP A 249 -7.55 -0.24 -22.51
N ASP A 250 -8.49 0.72 -22.49
CA ASP A 250 -8.29 2.04 -23.09
C ASP A 250 -7.32 2.93 -22.31
N ILE A 251 -7.14 2.67 -21.01
CA ILE A 251 -6.14 3.33 -20.17
C ILE A 251 -4.78 2.70 -20.43
N GLN A 252 -4.69 1.37 -20.36
CA GLN A 252 -3.44 0.64 -20.52
C GLN A 252 -2.84 0.81 -21.92
N ALA A 253 -3.66 0.82 -22.97
CA ALA A 253 -3.20 1.09 -24.33
C ALA A 253 -2.59 2.50 -24.47
N ALA A 254 -3.24 3.52 -23.91
CA ALA A 254 -2.76 4.90 -23.95
C ALA A 254 -1.46 5.07 -23.14
N VAL A 255 -1.36 4.43 -21.98
CA VAL A 255 -0.13 4.44 -21.17
C VAL A 255 1.01 3.73 -21.89
N ALA A 256 0.75 2.60 -22.55
CA ALA A 256 1.76 1.87 -23.33
C ALA A 256 2.28 2.70 -24.52
N GLU A 257 1.39 3.37 -25.27
CA GLU A 257 1.78 4.26 -26.37
C GLU A 257 2.65 5.44 -25.87
N ALA A 258 2.25 6.05 -24.74
CA ALA A 258 3.02 7.12 -24.12
C ALA A 258 4.37 6.59 -23.59
N TRP A 259 4.40 5.38 -23.05
CA TRP A 259 5.61 4.72 -22.57
C TRP A 259 6.64 4.53 -23.69
N ASP A 260 6.22 4.08 -24.86
CA ASP A 260 7.12 3.84 -25.99
C ASP A 260 7.73 5.13 -26.54
N SER A 261 6.95 6.22 -26.54
CA SER A 261 7.34 7.52 -27.10
C SER A 261 7.98 8.50 -26.12
N VAL A 262 7.89 8.26 -24.81
CA VAL A 262 8.44 9.19 -23.80
C VAL A 262 9.98 9.22 -23.82
N THR A 263 10.49 10.44 -23.72
CA THR A 263 11.89 10.85 -23.65
C THR A 263 12.00 12.02 -22.67
N THR A 264 13.23 12.40 -22.30
CA THR A 264 13.45 13.60 -21.46
C THR A 264 12.85 14.86 -22.10
N ALA A 265 12.91 15.01 -23.44
CA ALA A 265 12.50 16.22 -24.13
C ALA A 265 10.97 16.44 -24.16
N ASN A 266 10.19 15.37 -24.14
CA ASN A 266 8.72 15.39 -24.21
C ASN A 266 8.04 14.89 -22.93
N LEU A 267 8.79 14.71 -21.83
CA LEU A 267 8.27 14.18 -20.57
C LEU A 267 7.08 15.00 -20.04
N SER A 268 7.18 16.33 -20.03
CA SER A 268 6.11 17.22 -19.56
C SER A 268 4.88 17.26 -20.47
N GLU A 269 5.05 16.87 -21.74
CA GLU A 269 3.95 16.77 -22.70
C GLU A 269 3.20 15.45 -22.54
N LEU A 270 3.92 14.33 -22.42
CA LEU A 270 3.33 12.98 -22.41
C LEU A 270 2.96 12.46 -21.02
N SER A 271 3.43 13.10 -19.96
CA SER A 271 3.17 12.69 -18.58
C SER A 271 2.70 13.86 -17.72
N ASP A 272 2.09 13.55 -16.57
CA ASP A 272 1.82 14.50 -15.50
C ASP A 272 2.91 14.45 -14.43
N PHE A 273 4.17 14.63 -14.84
CA PHE A 273 5.29 14.63 -13.91
C PHE A 273 5.22 15.79 -12.89
N SER A 274 4.63 16.92 -13.27
CA SER A 274 4.32 18.02 -12.34
C SER A 274 3.38 17.57 -11.22
N GLY A 275 2.29 16.87 -11.58
CA GLY A 275 1.36 16.30 -10.62
C GLY A 275 2.02 15.25 -9.74
N TYR A 276 2.82 14.35 -10.31
CA TYR A 276 3.62 13.38 -9.55
C TYR A 276 4.48 14.07 -8.49
N ARG A 277 5.25 15.10 -8.87
CA ARG A 277 6.12 15.85 -7.94
C ARG A 277 5.31 16.56 -6.86
N SER A 278 4.19 17.17 -7.22
CA SER A 278 3.30 17.82 -6.26
C SER A 278 2.77 16.82 -5.24
N GLU A 279 2.28 15.66 -5.68
CA GLU A 279 1.79 14.61 -4.78
C GLU A 279 2.91 14.06 -3.89
N PHE A 280 4.12 13.87 -4.43
CA PHE A 280 5.26 13.42 -3.64
C PHE A 280 5.62 14.42 -2.53
N LEU A 281 5.67 15.72 -2.83
CA LEU A 281 5.96 16.77 -1.84
C LEU A 281 4.87 16.85 -0.75
N ARG A 282 3.61 16.66 -1.12
CA ARG A 282 2.47 16.66 -0.18
C ARG A 282 2.56 15.55 0.85
N LEU A 283 3.15 14.39 0.51
CA LEU A 283 3.40 13.31 1.48
C LEU A 283 4.24 13.77 2.69
N PHE A 284 5.08 14.79 2.50
CA PHE A 284 5.96 15.35 3.51
C PHE A 284 5.49 16.73 4.00
N GLY A 285 4.26 17.14 3.64
CA GLY A 285 3.66 18.39 4.08
C GLY A 285 4.11 19.63 3.29
N PHE A 286 4.70 19.47 2.10
CA PHE A 286 5.14 20.58 1.23
C PHE A 286 4.17 20.84 0.08
N GLY A 287 4.11 22.09 -0.40
CA GLY A 287 3.25 22.48 -1.52
C GLY A 287 1.74 22.43 -1.21
N MET A 288 1.37 22.53 0.07
CA MET A 288 -0.01 22.56 0.53
C MET A 288 -0.57 23.98 0.40
N GLU A 289 -1.75 24.11 -0.18
CA GLU A 289 -2.46 25.39 -0.25
C GLU A 289 -2.83 25.86 1.16
N GLY A 290 -2.68 27.17 1.42
CA GLY A 290 -3.01 27.77 2.71
C GLY A 290 -1.96 27.59 3.81
N VAL A 291 -0.82 26.96 3.53
CA VAL A 291 0.31 26.85 4.48
C VAL A 291 1.33 27.95 4.21
N ASP A 292 1.66 28.72 5.24
CA ASP A 292 2.79 29.66 5.23
C ASP A 292 4.08 28.93 5.58
N TYR A 293 4.91 28.66 4.56
CA TYR A 293 6.18 27.95 4.72
C TYR A 293 7.32 28.83 5.27
N GLU A 294 7.13 30.15 5.37
CA GLU A 294 8.10 31.06 5.98
C GLU A 294 7.84 31.26 7.48
N ALA A 295 6.70 30.79 7.99
CA ALA A 295 6.36 30.87 9.41
C ALA A 295 7.20 29.89 10.24
N ASP A 296 7.73 30.37 11.37
CA ASP A 296 8.36 29.52 12.37
C ASP A 296 7.34 28.51 12.93
N THR A 297 7.76 27.25 13.04
CA THR A 297 6.91 26.17 13.56
C THR A 297 7.67 25.29 14.53
N ASN A 298 6.97 24.79 15.55
CA ASN A 298 7.53 23.80 16.47
C ASN A 298 7.45 22.40 15.83
N PRO A 299 8.59 21.73 15.58
CA PRO A 299 8.58 20.36 15.07
C PRO A 299 8.10 19.33 16.11
N GLU A 300 8.14 19.67 17.41
CA GLU A 300 7.66 18.78 18.46
C GLU A 300 6.13 18.83 18.54
N LYS A 301 5.51 17.69 18.24
CA LYS A 301 4.06 17.49 18.33
C LYS A 301 3.79 16.24 19.16
N ALA A 302 3.11 16.42 20.29
CA ALA A 302 2.69 15.31 21.13
C ALA A 302 1.58 14.52 20.40
N LEU A 303 1.62 13.20 20.51
CA LEU A 303 0.52 12.35 20.07
C LEU A 303 -0.59 12.44 21.13
N PRO A 304 -1.83 12.84 20.78
CA PRO A 304 -2.92 12.98 21.76
C PRO A 304 -3.16 11.73 22.60
N SER A 305 -3.06 10.54 21.99
CA SER A 305 -3.17 9.26 22.67
C SER A 305 -1.84 8.72 23.20
N GLY A 306 -0.73 9.40 22.93
CA GLY A 306 0.58 9.08 23.47
C GLY A 306 0.67 9.52 24.92
N ASN A 307 1.16 8.63 25.79
CA ASN A 307 1.50 8.98 27.17
C ASN A 307 2.55 10.09 27.24
#